data_AF-A0A4R0M9B4-F1
#
_entry.id   AF-A0A4R0M9B4-F1
#
_cell.length_a   1.000
_cell.length_b   1.000
_cell.length_c   1.000
_cell.angle_alpha   90.00
_cell.angle_beta   90.00
_cell.angle_gamma   90.00
#
_symmetry.space_group_name_H-M   'P 1'
#
loop_
_entity.id
_entity.type
_entity.pdbx_description
1 polymer ?
#
loop_
_entity_poly.entity_id
_entity_poly.type
_entity_poly.pdbx_seq_one_letter_code
_entity_poly.pdbx_strand_id
1 'polypeptide(L)'
;MKAISKRQHQLLIAVLLEVESLLLDIEQNRAEPASQVLLQPVKMMPHLQDRQAASAELKAKRMELENSHQIYLKMLDALAFHIAVYEDLFAEIKVHYIGNRLKELKKHVQPNSKTAEKLKESISFAYGT
;
A
#
# COMPACT_ATOMS: atom_id res chain seq x y z
N MET A 1 -2.40 -6.09 -11.73
CA MET A 1 -1.70 -6.43 -10.47
C MET A 1 -2.73 -6.92 -9.46
N LYS A 2 -2.50 -8.08 -8.84
CA LYS A 2 -3.31 -8.51 -7.68
C LYS A 2 -3.07 -7.46 -6.61
N ALA A 3 -4.08 -6.61 -6.39
CA ALA A 3 -4.14 -5.72 -5.25
C ALA A 3 -3.62 -6.50 -4.04
N ILE A 4 -2.64 -5.96 -3.32
CA ILE A 4 -2.52 -6.28 -1.90
C ILE A 4 -3.94 -6.08 -1.37
N SER A 5 -4.56 -7.20 -1.04
CA SER A 5 -6.00 -7.28 -0.90
C SER A 5 -6.40 -6.17 0.05
N LYS A 6 -7.46 -5.41 -0.24
CA LYS A 6 -8.06 -4.43 0.69
C LYS A 6 -8.05 -4.94 2.14
N ARG A 7 -8.21 -6.25 2.30
CA ARG A 7 -8.05 -7.04 3.53
C ARG A 7 -6.71 -6.86 4.27
N GLN A 8 -5.55 -6.88 3.61
CA GLN A 8 -4.23 -6.72 4.24
C GLN A 8 -4.02 -5.30 4.77
N HIS A 9 -4.48 -4.28 4.04
CA HIS A 9 -4.47 -2.89 4.53
C HIS A 9 -5.42 -2.71 5.73
N GLN A 10 -6.63 -3.28 5.64
CA GLN A 10 -7.58 -3.29 6.76
C GLN A 10 -7.04 -4.01 8.00
N LEU A 11 -6.32 -5.13 7.82
CA LEU A 11 -5.65 -5.86 8.91
C LEU A 11 -4.59 -5.00 9.59
N LEU A 12 -3.77 -4.29 8.82
CA LEU A 12 -2.72 -3.43 9.38
C LEU A 12 -3.32 -2.28 10.20
N ILE A 13 -4.39 -1.64 9.71
CA ILE A 13 -5.12 -0.60 10.44
C ILE A 13 -5.75 -1.18 11.71
N ALA A 14 -6.37 -2.37 11.63
CA ALA A 14 -6.98 -3.02 12.79
C ALA A 14 -5.95 -3.31 13.89
N VAL A 15 -4.77 -3.81 13.52
CA VAL A 15 -3.67 -4.06 14.46
C VAL A 15 -3.18 -2.75 15.10
N LEU A 16 -3.06 -1.66 14.33
CA LEU A 16 -2.65 -0.36 14.87
C LEU A 16 -3.66 0.18 15.90
N LEU A 17 -4.96 0.03 15.63
CA LEU A 17 -6.03 0.44 16.55
C LEU A 17 -6.06 -0.42 17.83
N GLU A 18 -5.82 -1.73 17.70
CA GLU A 18 -5.76 -2.64 18.84
C GLU A 18 -4.57 -2.32 19.76
N VAL A 19 -3.40 -2.03 19.19
CA VAL A 19 -2.23 -1.59 19.95
C VAL A 19 -2.48 -0.25 20.66
N GLU A 20 -3.23 0.67 20.03
CA GLU A 20 -3.62 1.95 20.64
C GLU A 20 -4.59 1.76 21.82
N SER A 21 -5.56 0.85 21.70
CA SER A 21 -6.46 0.47 22.80
C SER A 21 -5.68 -0.12 23.99
N LEU A 22 -4.76 -1.04 23.73
CA LEU A 22 -3.93 -1.67 24.78
C LEU A 22 -3.06 -0.63 25.52
N LEU A 23 -2.54 0.38 24.80
CA LEU A 23 -1.79 1.46 25.41
C LEU A 23 -2.68 2.34 26.30
N LEU A 24 -3.90 2.65 25.87
CA LEU A 24 -4.88 3.41 26.66
C LEU A 24 -5.27 2.65 27.94
N ASP A 25 -5.50 1.34 27.86
CA ASP A 25 -5.84 0.52 29.02
C ASP A 25 -4.70 0.46 30.06
N ILE A 26 -3.45 0.36 29.59
CA ILE A 26 -2.27 0.40 30.46
C ILE A 26 -2.13 1.77 31.13
N GLU A 27 -2.43 2.85 30.42
CA GLU A 27 -2.35 4.21 30.95
C GLU A 27 -3.51 4.56 31.90
N GLN A 28 -4.72 4.04 31.68
CA GLN A 28 -5.87 4.22 32.56
C GLN A 28 -5.78 3.39 33.85
N ASN A 29 -5.25 2.17 33.79
CA ASN A 29 -4.95 1.36 34.98
C ASN A 29 -3.81 1.94 35.85
N ARG A 30 -3.15 3.01 35.38
CA ARG A 30 -2.20 3.83 36.16
C ARG A 30 -2.90 4.94 36.96
N ALA A 31 -4.13 5.30 36.60
CA ALA A 31 -4.86 6.46 37.11
C ALA A 31 -5.90 6.14 38.20
N GLU A 32 -6.20 4.87 38.50
CA GLU A 32 -6.98 4.53 39.69
C GLU A 32 -6.16 4.75 40.97
N PRO A 33 -6.70 5.44 41.98
CA PRO A 33 -5.91 6.28 42.84
C PRO A 33 -5.27 5.52 44.00
N ALA A 34 -4.01 5.85 44.26
CA ALA A 34 -3.22 5.52 45.45
C ALA A 34 -3.79 6.13 46.76
N SER A 35 -5.10 6.03 47.00
CA SER A 35 -5.79 6.62 48.16
C SER A 35 -6.28 5.63 49.21
N GLN A 36 -5.98 4.32 49.10
CA GLN A 36 -6.43 3.34 50.10
C GLN A 36 -5.38 2.39 50.70
N VAL A 37 -4.09 2.59 50.45
CA VAL A 37 -3.05 1.75 51.09
C VAL A 37 -1.99 2.62 51.76
N LEU A 38 -2.42 3.40 52.76
CA LEU A 38 -1.52 3.77 53.85
C LEU A 38 -1.43 2.55 54.78
N LEU A 39 -0.19 2.16 55.11
CA LEU A 39 0.22 1.08 56.03
C LEU A 39 0.49 -0.29 55.39
N GLN A 40 1.54 -0.36 54.57
CA GLN A 40 2.54 -1.44 54.68
C GLN A 40 3.81 -1.05 53.93
N PRO A 41 5.02 -1.38 54.44
CA PRO A 41 6.26 -1.13 53.71
C PRO A 41 6.30 -2.10 52.53
N VAL A 42 5.82 -1.64 51.39
CA VAL A 42 5.88 -2.38 50.13
C VAL A 42 7.36 -2.56 49.79
N LYS A 43 7.88 -3.77 50.04
CA LYS A 43 9.05 -4.28 49.34
C LYS A 43 8.82 -3.99 47.86
N MET A 44 9.65 -3.13 47.28
CA MET A 44 9.54 -2.71 45.88
C MET A 44 9.36 -3.95 45.00
N MET A 45 8.14 -4.09 44.45
CA MET A 45 7.76 -5.26 43.67
C MET A 45 8.46 -5.20 42.30
N PRO A 46 9.17 -6.26 41.87
CA PRO A 46 9.75 -6.35 40.52
C PRO A 46 8.72 -6.18 39.40
N HIS A 47 7.44 -6.46 39.69
CA HIS A 47 6.32 -6.34 38.75
C HIS A 47 6.01 -4.92 38.22
N LEU A 48 6.42 -3.85 38.91
CA LEU A 48 6.24 -2.48 38.39
C LEU A 48 7.27 -2.12 37.32
N GLN A 49 8.48 -2.67 37.43
CA GLN A 49 9.57 -2.46 36.46
C GLN A 49 9.31 -3.24 35.17
N ASP A 50 8.83 -4.48 35.29
CA ASP A 50 8.44 -5.32 34.15
C ASP A 50 7.31 -4.68 33.32
N ARG A 51 6.34 -4.02 33.99
CA ARG A 51 5.24 -3.30 33.31
C ARG A 51 5.69 -2.02 32.60
N GLN A 52 6.63 -1.27 33.18
CA GLN A 52 7.19 -0.09 32.52
C GLN A 52 8.03 -0.48 31.30
N ALA A 53 8.82 -1.56 31.41
CA ALA A 53 9.56 -2.11 30.29
C ALA A 53 8.62 -2.58 29.16
N ALA A 54 7.54 -3.31 29.50
CA ALA A 54 6.55 -3.76 28.53
C ALA A 54 5.82 -2.60 27.82
N SER A 55 5.48 -1.52 28.55
CA SER A 55 4.86 -0.32 27.96
C SER A 55 5.83 0.40 27.02
N ALA A 56 7.10 0.54 27.40
CA ALA A 56 8.13 1.16 26.56
C ALA A 56 8.39 0.34 25.28
N GLU A 57 8.44 -0.99 25.40
CA GLU A 57 8.60 -1.90 24.26
C GLU A 57 7.41 -1.81 23.31
N LEU A 58 6.17 -1.80 23.83
CA LEU A 58 4.96 -1.66 23.01
C LEU A 58 4.92 -0.32 22.26
N LYS A 59 5.32 0.78 22.92
CA LYS A 59 5.44 2.10 22.28
C LYS A 59 6.50 2.08 21.16
N ALA A 60 7.65 1.45 21.40
CA ALA A 60 8.68 1.31 20.38
C ALA A 60 8.19 0.49 19.17
N LYS A 61 7.50 -0.64 19.43
CA LYS A 61 6.92 -1.49 18.38
C LYS A 61 5.82 -0.78 17.58
N ARG A 62 4.98 0.03 18.24
CA ARG A 62 4.00 0.89 17.56
C ARG A 62 4.69 1.87 16.60
N MET A 63 5.73 2.57 17.07
CA MET A 63 6.45 3.53 16.23
C MET A 63 7.15 2.83 15.05
N GLU A 64 7.75 1.67 15.27
CA GLU A 64 8.35 0.84 14.21
C GLU A 64 7.31 0.44 13.16
N LEU A 65 6.13 0.00 13.61
CA LEU A 65 5.03 -0.40 12.73
C LEU A 65 4.46 0.78 11.94
N GLU A 66 4.25 1.92 12.59
CA GLU A 66 3.78 3.15 11.93
C GLU A 66 4.79 3.62 10.89
N ASN A 67 6.08 3.66 11.22
CA ASN A 67 7.12 4.03 10.26
C ASN A 67 7.18 3.07 9.06
N SER A 68 7.07 1.76 9.31
CA SER A 68 7.01 0.75 8.25
C SER A 68 5.78 0.95 7.35
N HIS A 69 4.62 1.26 7.94
CA HIS A 69 3.40 1.57 7.20
C HIS A 69 3.56 2.82 6.32
N GLN A 70 4.16 3.89 6.84
CA GLN A 70 4.42 5.11 6.08
C GLN A 70 5.39 4.87 4.91
N ILE A 71 6.45 4.08 5.12
CA ILE A 71 7.37 3.67 4.05
C ILE A 71 6.62 2.87 2.97
N TYR A 72 5.78 1.93 3.40
CA TYR A 72 4.96 1.13 2.51
C TYR A 72 4.02 1.98 1.65
N LEU A 73 3.33 2.98 2.22
CA LEU A 73 2.47 3.89 1.46
C LEU A 73 3.26 4.67 0.40
N LYS A 74 4.43 5.20 0.75
CA LYS A 74 5.31 5.88 -0.21
C LYS A 74 5.75 4.98 -1.36
N MET A 75 6.01 3.70 -1.08
CA MET A 75 6.35 2.72 -2.13
C MET A 75 5.17 2.46 -3.06
N LEU A 76 3.93 2.41 -2.54
CA LEU A 76 2.74 2.27 -3.36
C LEU A 76 2.54 3.47 -4.29
N ASP A 77 2.71 4.69 -3.78
CA ASP A 77 2.60 5.91 -4.59
C ASP A 77 3.65 5.95 -5.70
N ALA A 78 4.91 5.60 -5.38
CA ALA A 78 5.98 5.50 -6.36
C ALA A 78 5.67 4.44 -7.43
N LEU A 79 5.14 3.28 -7.03
CA LEU A 79 4.76 2.22 -7.97
C LEU A 79 3.61 2.67 -8.88
N ALA A 80 2.60 3.34 -8.33
CA ALA A 80 1.49 3.90 -9.10
C ALA A 80 1.97 4.92 -10.14
N PHE A 81 2.90 5.80 -9.74
CA PHE A 81 3.54 6.73 -10.67
C PHE A 81 4.27 5.99 -11.80
N HIS A 82 5.10 4.99 -11.48
CA HIS A 82 5.81 4.23 -12.52
C HIS A 82 4.85 3.50 -13.46
N ILE A 83 3.77 2.90 -12.95
CA ILE A 83 2.75 2.25 -13.79
C ILE A 83 2.15 3.26 -14.77
N ALA A 84 1.74 4.43 -14.30
CA ALA A 84 1.18 5.47 -15.16
C ALA A 84 2.17 5.89 -16.26
N VAL A 85 3.45 6.12 -15.91
CA VAL A 85 4.50 6.43 -16.90
C VAL A 85 4.68 5.31 -17.92
N TYR A 86 4.64 4.05 -17.50
CA TYR A 86 4.73 2.91 -18.42
C TYR A 86 3.50 2.80 -19.33
N GLU A 87 2.31 3.07 -18.82
CA GLU A 87 1.07 3.09 -19.60
C GLU A 87 1.11 4.19 -20.67
N ASP A 88 1.58 5.38 -20.31
CA ASP A 88 1.76 6.50 -21.24
C ASP A 88 2.79 6.15 -22.34
N LEU A 89 3.96 5.64 -21.94
CA LEU A 89 5.00 5.22 -22.89
C LEU A 89 4.50 4.09 -23.81
N PHE A 90 3.75 3.13 -23.26
CA PHE A 90 3.18 2.05 -24.04
C PHE A 90 2.15 2.57 -25.05
N ALA A 91 1.30 3.52 -24.66
CA ALA A 91 0.35 4.16 -25.56
C ALA A 91 1.08 4.91 -26.68
N GLU A 92 2.16 5.65 -26.35
CA GLU A 92 2.99 6.36 -27.33
C GLU A 92 3.62 5.37 -28.32
N ILE A 93 4.31 4.32 -27.86
CA ILE A 93 4.93 3.31 -28.72
C ILE A 93 3.89 2.60 -29.59
N LYS A 94 2.76 2.22 -29.01
CA LYS A 94 1.66 1.54 -29.71
C LYS A 94 1.14 2.42 -30.86
N VAL A 95 0.95 3.71 -30.64
CA VAL A 95 0.46 4.63 -31.67
C VAL A 95 1.56 4.97 -32.69
N HIS A 96 2.72 5.42 -32.22
CA HIS A 96 3.80 5.94 -33.08
C HIS A 96 4.49 4.85 -33.89
N TYR A 97 4.69 3.67 -33.31
CA TYR A 97 5.40 2.60 -33.97
C TYR A 97 4.44 1.64 -34.66
N ILE A 98 3.53 1.04 -33.90
CA ILE A 98 2.64 0.00 -34.43
C ILE A 98 1.58 0.63 -35.35
N GLY A 99 0.87 1.66 -34.88
CA GLY A 99 -0.18 2.32 -35.66
C GLY A 99 0.32 2.90 -36.99
N ASN A 100 1.42 3.65 -36.96
CA ASN A 100 2.00 4.23 -38.18
C ASN A 100 2.54 3.17 -39.12
N ARG A 101 3.24 2.15 -38.60
CA ARG A 101 3.79 1.08 -39.45
C ARG A 101 2.68 0.26 -40.12
N LEU A 102 1.59 -0.03 -39.40
CA LEU A 102 0.42 -0.69 -39.98
C LEU A 102 -0.25 0.18 -41.06
N LYS A 103 -0.33 1.51 -40.85
CA LYS A 103 -0.83 2.44 -41.88
C LYS A 103 0.05 2.48 -43.12
N GLU A 104 1.38 2.44 -42.96
CA GLU A 104 2.32 2.33 -44.09
C GLU A 104 2.13 1.01 -44.83
N LEU A 105 2.11 -0.12 -44.12
CA LEU A 105 1.87 -1.44 -44.70
C LEU A 105 0.56 -1.48 -45.50
N LYS A 106 -0.51 -0.87 -44.98
CA LYS A 106 -1.80 -0.78 -45.69
C LYS A 106 -1.70 -0.10 -47.06
N LYS A 107 -0.78 0.84 -47.27
CA LYS A 107 -0.58 1.51 -48.58
C LYS A 107 -0.03 0.57 -49.66
N HIS A 108 0.64 -0.51 -49.27
CA HIS A 108 1.29 -1.46 -50.17
C HIS A 108 0.46 -2.72 -50.44
N VAL A 109 -0.68 -2.87 -49.76
CA VAL A 109 -1.55 -4.04 -49.89
C VAL A 109 -2.73 -3.72 -50.82
N GLN A 110 -3.16 -4.70 -51.62
CA GLN A 110 -4.31 -4.52 -52.50
C GLN A 110 -5.56 -4.10 -51.72
N PRO A 111 -6.29 -3.06 -52.17
CA PRO A 111 -7.57 -2.67 -51.61
C PRO A 111 -8.54 -3.87 -51.63
N ASN A 112 -9.35 -4.02 -50.58
CA ASN A 112 -10.37 -5.08 -50.43
C ASN A 112 -9.84 -6.52 -50.34
N SER A 113 -8.53 -6.70 -50.14
CA SER A 113 -7.99 -8.02 -49.80
C SER A 113 -8.25 -8.36 -48.32
N LYS A 114 -8.33 -9.66 -48.01
CA LYS A 114 -8.44 -10.15 -46.62
C LYS A 114 -7.31 -9.63 -45.71
N THR A 115 -6.13 -9.38 -46.27
CA THR A 115 -4.99 -8.77 -45.58
C THR A 115 -5.26 -7.30 -45.25
N ALA A 116 -5.90 -6.55 -46.15
CA ALA A 116 -6.27 -5.15 -45.91
C ALA A 116 -7.33 -5.01 -44.79
N GLU A 117 -8.27 -5.95 -44.68
CA GLU A 117 -9.24 -6.01 -43.58
C GLU A 117 -8.56 -6.24 -42.23
N LYS A 118 -7.69 -7.25 -42.14
CA LYS A 118 -6.90 -7.52 -40.91
C LYS A 118 -6.03 -6.34 -40.50
N LEU A 119 -5.44 -5.63 -41.46
CA LEU A 119 -4.68 -4.41 -41.20
C LEU A 119 -5.59 -3.30 -40.66
N LYS A 120 -6.82 -3.16 -41.17
CA LYS A 120 -7.79 -2.19 -40.67
C LYS A 120 -8.16 -2.47 -39.21
N GLU A 121 -8.45 -3.72 -38.86
CA GLU A 121 -8.73 -4.14 -37.47
C GLU A 121 -7.54 -3.88 -36.54
N SER A 122 -6.32 -4.22 -37.00
CA SER A 122 -5.09 -4.03 -36.23
C SER A 122 -4.76 -2.55 -36.01
N ILE A 123 -5.06 -1.69 -37.01
CA ILE A 123 -4.97 -0.23 -36.88
C ILE A 123 -6.02 0.26 -35.86
N SER A 124 -7.27 -0.18 -35.97
CA SER A 124 -8.33 0.12 -34.99
C SER A 124 -7.87 -0.17 -33.56
N PHE A 125 -7.35 -1.39 -33.35
CA PHE A 125 -6.81 -1.81 -32.07
C PHE A 125 -5.63 -0.95 -31.60
N ALA A 126 -4.72 -0.57 -32.51
CA ALA A 126 -3.58 0.28 -32.21
C ALA A 126 -4.00 1.68 -31.71
N TYR A 127 -5.05 2.26 -32.28
CA TYR A 127 -5.55 3.59 -31.93
C TYR A 127 -6.70 3.60 -30.90
N GLY A 128 -7.22 2.43 -30.52
CA GLY A 128 -8.35 2.33 -29.58
C GLY A 128 -9.69 2.84 -30.15
N THR A 129 -9.80 2.90 -31.47
CA THR A 129 -11.00 3.28 -32.25
C THR A 129 -11.67 2.06 -32.80
#